data_AF-F9VFM9-F1
#
_entry.id   AF-F9VFM9-F1
#
_cell.length_a   1.000
_cell.length_b   1.000
_cell.length_c   1.000
_cell.angle_alpha   90.00
_cell.angle_beta   90.00
_cell.angle_gamma   90.00
#
_symmetry.space_group_name_H-M   'P 1'
#
loop_
_entity.id
_entity.type
_entity.pdbx_description
1 polymer ?
#
loop_
_entity_poly.entity_id
_entity_poly.type
_entity_poly.pdbx_seq_one_letter_code
_entity_poly.pdbx_strand_id
1 'polypeptide(L)' 'MILCVGIDVSKFKHDLAILENQGEVITKNLCFENSCQGFQILREHLESLEYPISEILIAL' A
#
# COMPACT_ATOMS: atom_id res chain seq x y z
N MET A 1 0.05 -4.88 16.05
CA MET A 1 0.86 -5.00 14.83
C MET A 1 0.68 -3.71 14.05
N ILE A 2 1.77 -3.08 13.61
CA ILE A 2 1.71 -1.81 12.85
C ILE A 2 2.21 -2.12 11.43
N LEU A 3 1.42 -1.71 10.44
CA LEU A 3 1.79 -1.82 9.03
C LEU A 3 2.24 -0.44 8.53
N CYS A 4 3.39 -0.41 7.87
CA CYS A 4 3.93 0.75 7.19
C CYS A 4 3.69 0.58 5.69
N VAL A 5 3.07 1.56 5.04
CA VAL A 5 2.81 1.56 3.61
C VAL A 5 3.74 2.56 2.94
N GLY A 6 4.71 2.08 2.17
CA GLY A 6 5.54 2.92 1.31
C GLY A 6 4.93 3.01 -0.08
N ILE A 7 4.73 4.23 -0.60
CA ILE A 7 4.21 4.47 -1.96
C ILE A 7 5.19 5.34 -2.72
N ASP A 8 5.74 4.81 -3.81
CA ASP A 8 6.47 5.58 -4.82
C ASP A 8 5.47 6.13 -5.85
N VAL A 9 5.33 7.45 -5.88
CA VAL A 9 4.29 8.14 -6.65
C VAL A 9 4.87 8.67 -7.95
N SER A 10 4.38 8.15 -9.09
CA SER A 10 4.68 8.71 -10.41
C SER A 10 3.42 9.25 -11.12
N LYS A 11 3.60 9.95 -12.24
CA LYS A 11 2.50 10.60 -12.98
C LYS A 11 1.40 9.63 -13.43
N PHE A 12 1.77 8.41 -13.80
CA PHE A 12 0.87 7.45 -14.45
C PHE A 12 0.63 6.18 -13.64
N LYS A 13 1.57 5.83 -12.75
CA LYS A 13 1.48 4.63 -11.91
C LYS A 13 2.11 4.86 -10.55
N HIS A 14 1.68 4.08 -9.58
CA HIS A 14 2.21 4.09 -8.24
C HIS A 14 2.70 2.69 -7.91
N ASP A 15 3.88 2.60 -7.32
CA ASP A 15 4.45 1.36 -6.83
C ASP A 15 4.35 1.38 -5.29
N LEU A 16 3.89 0.28 -4.70
CA LEU A 16 3.58 0.18 -3.28
C LEU A 16 4.21 -1.04 -2.64
N ALA A 17 4.76 -0.83 -1.45
CA ALA A 17 5.22 -1.86 -0.54
C ALA A 17 4.57 -1.70 0.84
N ILE A 18 4.23 -2.82 1.48
CA ILE A 18 3.72 -2.88 2.85
C ILE A 18 4.68 -3.71 3.68
N LEU A 19 5.11 -3.15 4.80
CA LEU A 19 5.98 -3.81 5.76
C LEU A 19 5.32 -3.80 7.13
N GLU A 20 5.57 -4.83 7.93
CA GLU A 20 5.35 -4.76 9.36
C GLU A 20 6.46 -3.92 10.02
N ASN A 21 6.17 -3.28 11.15
CA ASN A 21 7.14 -2.47 11.89
C ASN A 21 8.41 -3.23 12.35
N GLN A 22 8.39 -4.57 12.33
CA GLN A 22 9.55 -5.41 12.64
C GLN A 22 10.43 -5.70 11.39
N GLY A 23 10.04 -5.18 10.22
CA GLY A 23 10.78 -5.32 8.96
C GLY A 23 10.31 -6.49 8.07
N GLU A 24 9.27 -7.23 8.46
CA GLU A 24 8.66 -8.25 7.60
C GLU A 24 7.96 -7.59 6.41
N VAL A 25 8.20 -8.09 5.19
CA VAL A 25 7.55 -7.58 3.98
C VAL A 25 6.24 -8.34 3.76
N ILE A 26 5.11 -7.64 3.89
CA ILE A 26 3.76 -8.19 3.68
C ILE A 26 3.35 -8.09 2.21
N THR A 27 3.71 -6.99 1.55
CA THR A 27 3.46 -6.77 0.12
C THR A 27 4.66 -6.06 -0.46
N LYS A 28 5.23 -6.58 -1.55
CA LYS A 28 6.46 -6.03 -2.12
C LYS A 28 6.25 -5.19 -3.39
N ASN A 29 5.29 -5.58 -4.23
CA ASN A 29 5.19 -5.09 -5.61
C ASN A 29 3.73 -4.85 -6.03
N LEU A 30 2.94 -4.13 -5.23
CA LEU A 30 1.63 -3.69 -5.70
C LEU A 30 1.83 -2.47 -6.60
N CYS A 31 1.51 -2.60 -7.89
CA CYS A 31 1.52 -1.48 -8.81
C CYS A 31 0.09 -1.18 -9.24
N PHE A 32 -0.29 0.09 -9.26
CA PHE A 32 -1.60 0.53 -9.72
C PHE A 32 -1.51 1.83 -10.50
N GLU A 33 -2.44 2.05 -11.42
CA GLU A 33 -2.48 3.26 -12.24
C GLU A 33 -2.95 4.48 -11.44
N ASN A 34 -2.55 5.68 -11.87
CA ASN A 34 -3.10 6.94 -11.39
C ASN A 34 -4.50 7.19 -11.99
N SER A 35 -5.45 6.33 -11.61
CA SER A 35 -6.83 6.33 -12.07
C SER A 35 -7.75 5.87 -10.94
N CYS A 36 -9.04 6.23 -11.01
CA CYS A 36 -10.02 5.79 -10.01
C CYS A 36 -10.03 4.25 -9.85
N GLN A 37 -9.93 3.52 -10.96
CA GLN A 37 -9.83 2.06 -10.96
C GLN A 37 -8.53 1.58 -10.28
N GLY A 38 -7.40 2.24 -10.51
CA GLY A 38 -6.14 1.93 -9.82
C GLY A 38 -6.24 2.12 -8.30
N PHE A 39 -6.85 3.21 -7.85
CA PHE A 39 -7.10 3.42 -6.41
C PHE A 39 -8.14 2.44 -5.83
N GLN A 40 -9.06 1.93 -6.64
CA GLN A 40 -9.96 0.86 -6.21
C GLN A 40 -9.19 -0.46 -5.98
N ILE A 41 -8.24 -0.80 -6.86
CA ILE A 41 -7.34 -1.96 -6.66
C ILE A 41 -6.56 -1.80 -5.36
N LEU A 42 -6.04 -0.60 -5.08
CA LEU A 42 -5.38 -0.32 -3.80
C LEU A 42 -6.31 -0.58 -2.62
N ARG A 43 -7.54 -0.06 -2.65
CA ARG A 43 -8.51 -0.25 -1.56
C ARG A 43 -8.83 -1.72 -1.33
N GLU A 44 -9.14 -2.46 -2.40
CA GLU A 44 -9.47 -3.89 -2.32
C GLU A 44 -8.29 -4.70 -1.77
N HIS A 45 -7.06 -4.36 -2.18
CA HIS A 45 -5.86 -4.98 -1.62
C HIS A 45 -5.74 -4.71 -0.11
N LEU A 46 -5.90 -3.46 0.33
CA LEU A 46 -5.84 -3.09 1.74
C LEU A 46 -6.94 -3.76 2.57
N GLU A 47 -8.17 -3.84 2.06
CA GLU A 47 -9.29 -4.52 2.70
C GLU A 47 -9.10 -6.05 2.78
N SER A 48 -8.32 -6.63 1.86
CA SER A 48 -8.00 -8.07 1.88
C SER A 48 -6.96 -8.46 2.94
N LEU A 49 -6.24 -7.48 3.50
CA LEU A 49 -5.32 -7.73 4.60
C LEU A 49 -6.16 -8.04 5.85
N GLU A 50 -6.01 -9.24 6.42
CA GLU A 50 -6.69 -9.66 7.66
C GLU A 50 -6.20 -8.92 8.92
N TYR A 51 -5.67 -7.71 8.75
CA TYR A 51 -5.01 -6.93 9.78
C TYR A 51 -5.73 -5.60 9.98
N PRO A 52 -6.01 -5.19 11.22
CA PRO A 52 -6.60 -3.89 11.47
C PRO A 52 -5.61 -2.79 11.09
N ILE A 53 -5.83 -2.16 9.93
CA ILE A 53 -5.09 -0.97 9.50
C ILE A 53 -5.48 0.16 10.45
N SER A 54 -4.59 0.45 11.40
CA SER A 54 -4.84 1.49 12.41
C SER A 54 -4.34 2.86 11.97
N GLU A 55 -3.32 2.89 11.12
CA GLU A 55 -2.67 4.13 10.66
C GLU A 55 -1.98 3.88 9.31
N ILE A 56 -2.13 4.79 8.35
CA ILE A 56 -1.41 4.78 7.07
C ILE A 56 -0.51 6.00 7.04
N LEU A 57 0.80 5.79 7.06
CA LEU A 57 1.80 6.84 6.92
C LEU A 57 2.25 6.92 5.46
N ILE A 58 1.91 8.01 4.79
CA ILE A 58 2.39 8.32 3.44
C ILE A 58 3.63 9.20 3.58
N ALA A 59 4.80 8.64 3.33
CA ALA A 59 6.04 9.41 3.24
C ALA A 59 6.23 9.92 1.79
N LEU A 60 6.49 11.22 1.65
CA LEU A 60 6.80 11.92 0.39
C LEU A 60 8.31 12.03 0.19
#